data_AF-A0A4Q3YPP2-F1
#
_entry.id   AF-A0A4Q3YPP2-F1
#
_cell.length_a   1.000
_cell.length_b   1.000
_cell.length_c   1.000
_cell.angle_alpha   90.00
_cell.angle_beta   90.00
_cell.angle_gamma   90.00
#
_symmetry.space_group_name_H-M   'P 1'
#
loop_
_entity.id
_entity.type
_entity.pdbx_description
1 polymer ?
#
loop_
_entity_poly.entity_id
_entity_poly.type
_entity_poly.pdbx_seq_one_letter_code
_entity_poly.pdbx_strand_id
1 'polypeptide(L)'
;MSTPNDLQLGRLQARKAQLEAEIARRQARARVEDRKADTRRKILIGAVVMQEMKSNPYVDNWVRDLMAERLVKARDRALFGLRPLEGADGQTPPIAS
;
A
#
# COMPACT_ATOMS: atom_id res chain seq x y z
N MET A 1 -38.18 39.91 -3.86
CA MET A 1 -38.72 38.75 -4.59
C MET A 1 -37.58 38.17 -5.40
N SER A 2 -37.20 36.92 -5.18
CA SER A 2 -36.16 36.26 -5.99
C SER A 2 -36.64 36.13 -7.44
N THR A 3 -35.76 36.36 -8.40
CA THR A 3 -36.13 36.30 -9.81
C THR A 3 -36.34 34.83 -10.24
N PRO A 4 -37.13 34.56 -11.29
CA PRO A 4 -37.30 33.20 -11.83
C PRO A 4 -35.96 32.52 -12.17
N ASN A 5 -34.95 33.32 -12.54
CA ASN A 5 -33.60 32.86 -12.83
C ASN A 5 -32.86 32.35 -11.57
N ASP A 6 -33.02 33.02 -10.43
CA ASP A 6 -32.38 32.62 -9.16
C ASP A 6 -32.87 31.24 -8.69
N LEU A 7 -34.17 30.95 -8.90
CA LEU A 7 -34.76 29.65 -8.57
C LEU A 7 -34.26 28.54 -9.50
N GLN A 8 -34.07 28.83 -10.78
CA GLN A 8 -33.49 27.87 -11.73
C GLN A 8 -32.02 27.58 -11.39
N LEU A 9 -31.25 28.62 -11.06
CA LEU A 9 -29.85 28.48 -10.67
C LEU A 9 -29.72 27.64 -9.38
N GLY A 10 -30.57 27.89 -8.37
CA GLY A 10 -30.61 27.10 -7.14
C GLY A 10 -30.91 25.62 -7.39
N ARG A 11 -31.83 25.30 -8.30
CA ARG A 11 -32.12 23.92 -8.70
C ARG A 11 -30.93 23.24 -9.37
N LEU A 12 -30.21 23.96 -10.24
CA LEU A 12 -29.00 23.44 -10.90
C LEU A 12 -27.87 23.21 -9.89
N GLN A 13 -27.68 24.13 -8.94
CA GLN A 13 -26.68 23.98 -7.88
C GLN A 13 -26.99 22.78 -6.97
N ALA A 14 -28.25 22.62 -6.57
CA ALA A 14 -28.68 21.46 -5.78
C ALA A 14 -28.44 20.14 -6.53
N ARG A 15 -28.75 20.09 -7.83
CA ARG A 15 -28.51 18.91 -8.68
C ARG A 15 -27.02 18.61 -8.81
N LYS A 16 -26.18 19.64 -8.98
CA LYS A 16 -24.72 19.49 -9.03
C LYS A 16 -24.18 18.91 -7.73
N ALA A 17 -24.58 19.46 -6.59
CA ALA A 17 -24.16 18.97 -5.28
C ALA A 17 -24.56 17.50 -5.04
N GLN A 18 -25.75 17.10 -5.48
CA GLN A 18 -26.20 15.71 -5.42
C GLN A 18 -25.32 14.78 -6.26
N LEU A 19 -24.99 15.18 -7.49
CA LEU A 19 -24.13 14.40 -8.38
C LEU A 19 -22.70 14.31 -7.84
N GLU A 20 -22.14 15.40 -7.31
CA GLU A 20 -20.81 15.40 -6.69
C GLU A 20 -20.76 14.47 -5.47
N ALA A 21 -21.79 14.48 -4.63
CA ALA A 21 -21.89 13.56 -3.50
C ALA A 21 -21.96 12.09 -3.94
N GLU A 22 -22.70 11.78 -5.01
CA GLU A 22 -22.78 10.43 -5.56
C GLU A 22 -21.46 9.97 -6.17
N ILE A 23 -20.77 10.85 -6.91
CA ILE A 23 -19.43 10.57 -7.46
C ILE A 23 -18.45 10.27 -6.32
N ALA A 24 -18.42 11.10 -5.28
CA ALA A 24 -17.54 10.90 -4.13
C ALA A 24 -17.82 9.55 -3.43
N ARG A 25 -19.09 9.18 -3.25
CA ARG A 25 -19.48 7.88 -2.69
C ARG A 25 -19.00 6.71 -3.53
N ARG A 26 -19.18 6.77 -4.86
CA ARG A 26 -18.72 5.71 -5.76
C ARG A 26 -17.20 5.57 -5.78
N GLN A 27 -16.48 6.69 -5.80
CA GLN A 27 -15.02 6.69 -5.71
C GLN A 27 -14.53 6.11 -4.39
N ALA A 28 -15.17 6.44 -3.27
CA ALA A 28 -14.82 5.88 -1.97
C ALA A 28 -15.02 4.36 -1.94
N ARG A 29 -16.15 3.86 -2.49
CA ARG A 29 -16.41 2.42 -2.60
C ARG A 29 -15.38 1.72 -3.48
N ALA A 30 -15.08 2.26 -4.67
CA ALA A 30 -14.06 1.71 -5.56
C ALA A 30 -12.70 1.60 -4.85
N ARG A 31 -12.25 2.66 -4.16
CA ARG A 31 -11.00 2.65 -3.39
C ARG A 31 -10.96 1.58 -2.30
N VAL A 32 -12.09 1.30 -1.65
CA VAL A 32 -12.18 0.24 -0.64
C VAL A 32 -12.05 -1.14 -1.28
N GLU A 33 -12.77 -1.38 -2.38
CA GLU A 33 -12.68 -2.66 -3.10
C GLU A 33 -11.28 -2.88 -3.69
N ASP A 34 -10.65 -1.85 -4.24
CA ASP A 34 -9.27 -1.91 -4.74
C ASP A 34 -8.29 -2.29 -3.62
N ARG A 35 -8.41 -1.69 -2.43
CA ARG A 35 -7.58 -2.04 -1.27
C ARG A 35 -7.82 -3.48 -0.79
N LYS A 36 -9.06 -3.96 -0.81
CA LYS A 36 -9.38 -5.36 -0.48
C LYS A 36 -8.76 -6.31 -1.50
N ALA A 37 -8.90 -6.02 -2.78
CA ALA A 37 -8.33 -6.81 -3.87
C ALA A 37 -6.79 -6.84 -3.80
N ASP A 38 -6.15 -5.70 -3.58
CA ASP A 38 -4.70 -5.59 -3.39
C ASP A 38 -4.21 -6.39 -2.17
N THR A 39 -4.90 -6.25 -1.03
CA THR A 39 -4.59 -7.02 0.19
C THR A 39 -4.71 -8.51 -0.08
N ARG A 40 -5.79 -8.94 -0.76
CA ARG A 40 -6.01 -10.35 -1.11
C ARG A 40 -4.91 -10.86 -2.05
N ARG A 41 -4.51 -10.07 -3.05
CA ARG A 41 -3.43 -10.42 -3.99
C ARG A 41 -2.11 -10.64 -3.25
N LYS A 42 -1.74 -9.74 -2.34
CA LYS A 42 -0.51 -9.85 -1.53
C LYS A 42 -0.50 -11.12 -0.67
N ILE A 43 -1.62 -11.43 -0.02
CA ILE A 43 -1.76 -12.66 0.78
C ILE A 43 -1.61 -13.90 -0.09
N LEU A 44 -2.28 -13.95 -1.25
CA LEU A 44 -2.23 -15.11 -2.14
C LEU A 44 -0.83 -15.33 -2.71
N ILE A 45 -0.16 -14.27 -3.18
CA ILE A 45 1.23 -14.35 -3.66
C ILE A 45 2.13 -14.87 -2.55
N GLY A 46 2.03 -14.31 -1.34
CA GLY A 46 2.82 -14.78 -0.19
C GLY A 46 2.58 -16.25 0.12
N ALA A 47 1.33 -16.70 0.13
CA ALA A 47 0.99 -18.10 0.39
C ALA A 47 1.60 -19.06 -0.65
N VAL A 48 1.50 -18.72 -1.94
CA VAL A 48 2.05 -19.53 -3.03
C VAL A 48 3.58 -19.57 -2.96
N VAL A 49 4.24 -18.43 -2.79
CA VAL A 49 5.70 -18.36 -2.70
C VAL A 49 6.21 -19.13 -1.49
N MET A 50 5.59 -18.97 -0.31
CA MET A 50 5.97 -19.72 0.89
C MET A 50 5.78 -21.23 0.72
N GLN A 51 4.77 -21.66 -0.04
CA GLN A 51 4.59 -23.07 -0.35
C GLN A 51 5.70 -23.58 -1.27
N GLU A 52 6.04 -22.83 -2.32
CA GLU A 52 7.09 -23.20 -3.27
C GLU A 52 8.47 -23.26 -2.61
N MET A 53 8.78 -22.32 -1.71
CA MET A 53 10.04 -22.31 -0.94
C MET A 53 10.22 -23.58 -0.10
N LYS A 54 9.13 -24.22 0.36
CA LYS A 54 9.22 -25.47 1.14
C LYS A 54 9.58 -26.68 0.30
N SER A 55 9.15 -26.72 -0.96
CA SER A 55 9.37 -27.84 -1.87
C SER A 55 10.57 -27.65 -2.80
N ASN A 56 11.04 -26.41 -2.97
CA ASN A 56 12.04 -26.06 -3.97
C ASN A 56 13.17 -25.21 -3.35
N PRO A 57 14.35 -25.82 -3.05
CA PRO A 57 15.48 -25.12 -2.44
C PRO A 57 16.03 -23.96 -3.28
N TYR A 58 15.95 -24.05 -4.61
CA TYR A 58 16.37 -22.96 -5.50
C TYR A 58 15.49 -21.72 -5.28
N VAL A 59 14.17 -21.91 -5.20
CA VAL A 59 13.23 -20.82 -4.95
C VAL A 59 13.41 -20.25 -3.54
N ASP A 60 13.62 -21.09 -2.52
CA ASP A 60 13.91 -20.60 -1.15
C ASP A 60 15.12 -19.66 -1.12
N ASN A 61 16.24 -20.09 -1.69
CA ASN A 61 17.46 -19.28 -1.75
C ASN A 61 17.24 -17.98 -2.53
N TRP A 62 16.63 -18.07 -3.72
CA TRP A 62 16.36 -16.90 -4.55
C TRP A 62 15.47 -15.87 -3.83
N VAL A 63 14.41 -16.31 -3.15
CA VAL A 63 13.52 -15.40 -2.40
C VAL A 63 14.27 -14.79 -1.21
N ARG A 64 15.10 -15.56 -0.50
CA ARG A 64 15.92 -15.03 0.61
C ARG A 64 16.91 -13.97 0.15
N ASP A 65 17.60 -14.19 -0.96
CA ASP A 65 18.52 -13.22 -1.55
C ASP A 65 17.77 -11.95 -1.97
N LEU A 66 16.60 -12.11 -2.59
CA LEU A 66 15.74 -10.98 -2.96
C LEU A 66 15.27 -10.19 -1.72
N MET A 67 14.92 -10.86 -0.62
CA MET A 67 14.59 -10.19 0.65
C MET A 67 15.79 -9.43 1.21
N ALA A 68 17.00 -10.02 1.14
CA ALA A 68 18.23 -9.36 1.57
C ALA A 68 18.55 -8.11 0.74
N GLU A 69 18.24 -8.10 -0.57
CA GLU A 69 18.44 -6.97 -1.47
C GLU A 69 17.36 -5.87 -1.29
N ARG A 70 16.08 -6.25 -1.14
CA ARG A 70 14.95 -5.32 -1.23
C ARG A 70 14.50 -4.74 0.12
N LEU A 71 14.70 -5.45 1.23
CA LEU A 71 14.29 -4.95 2.54
C LEU A 71 15.32 -3.96 3.07
N VAL A 72 14.90 -2.71 3.26
CA VAL A 72 15.78 -1.63 3.74
C VAL A 72 15.64 -1.41 5.25
N LYS A 73 14.40 -1.43 5.76
CA LYS A 73 14.12 -1.12 7.17
C LYS A 73 14.64 -2.24 8.08
N ALA A 74 15.44 -1.88 9.08
CA ALA A 74 16.02 -2.82 10.04
C ALA A 74 14.97 -3.74 10.69
N ARG A 75 13.82 -3.17 11.09
CA ARG A 75 12.71 -3.95 11.67
C ARG A 75 12.14 -5.02 10.73
N ASP A 76 12.05 -4.72 9.43
CA ASP A 76 11.48 -5.63 8.44
C ASP A 76 12.52 -6.71 8.09
N ARG A 77 13.80 -6.34 7.99
CA ARG A 77 14.95 -7.26 7.82
C ARG A 77 15.07 -8.25 8.97
N ALA A 78 14.87 -7.80 10.21
CA ALA A 78 14.91 -8.64 11.41
C ALA A 78 13.89 -9.79 11.39
N LEU A 79 12.71 -9.59 10.78
CA LEU A 79 11.69 -10.64 10.62
C LEU A 79 12.19 -11.84 9.81
N PHE A 80 13.23 -11.66 8.99
CA PHE A 80 13.83 -12.69 8.15
C PHE A 80 15.25 -13.07 8.59
N GLY A 81 15.67 -12.65 9.80
CA GLY A 81 17.01 -12.91 10.32
C GLY A 81 18.13 -12.17 9.59
N LEU A 82 17.80 -11.11 8.83
CA LEU A 82 18.77 -10.32 8.09
C LEU A 82 19.36 -9.22 8.98
N ARG A 83 20.68 -9.03 8.90
CA ARG A 83 21.37 -7.93 9.59
C ARG A 83 20.90 -6.57 9.05
N PRO A 84 20.77 -5.54 9.90
CA PRO A 84 20.54 -4.16 9.46
C PRO A 84 21.58 -3.72 8.43
N LEU A 85 21.19 -2.84 7.51
CA LEU A 85 22.13 -2.21 6.59
C LEU A 85 22.93 -1.14 7.35
N GLU A 86 24.20 -0.98 7.02
CA GLU A 86 25.05 0.03 7.63
C GLU A 86 24.42 1.43 7.47
N GLY A 87 24.30 2.16 8.58
CA GLY A 87 23.65 3.47 8.63
C GLY A 87 22.11 3.48 8.75
N ALA A 88 21.45 2.31 8.74
CA ALA A 88 20.00 2.22 9.01
C ALA A 88 19.66 2.25 10.51
N ASP A 89 20.62 1.88 11.36
CA ASP A 89 20.58 2.07 12.80
C ASP A 89 21.56 3.19 13.09
N GLY A 90 21.09 4.32 13.63
CA GLY A 90 21.90 5.52 13.89
C GLY A 90 23.01 5.32 14.93
N GLN A 91 23.99 4.48 14.63
CA GLN A 91 25.22 4.27 15.40
C GLN A 91 26.38 4.89 14.64
N THR A 92 26.85 6.01 15.21
CA THR A 92 28.04 6.79 14.89
C THR A 92 29.26 5.89 14.61
N PRO A 93 30.11 6.23 13.62
CA PRO A 93 31.32 5.45 13.33
C PRO A 93 32.28 5.43 14.53
N PRO A 94 33.10 4.36 14.67
CA PRO A 94 34.08 4.28 15.73
C PRO A 94 35.11 5.40 15.54
N ILE A 95 35.31 6.19 16.59
CA ILE A 95 36.41 7.16 16.67
C ILE A 95 37.69 6.33 16.73
N ALA A 96 38.42 6.23 15.63
CA ALA A 96 39.79 5.72 15.65
C ALA A 96 40.67 6.79 16.32
N SER A 97 41.28 6.41 17.45
CA SER A 97 42.36 7.17 18.10
C SER A 97 43.69 6.90 17.42
#